data_AF-A0AA38M694-F1
#
_entry.id   AF-A0AA38M694-F1
#
_cell.length_a   1.000
_cell.length_b   1.000
_cell.length_c   1.000
_cell.angle_alpha   90.00
_cell.angle_beta   90.00
_cell.angle_gamma   90.00
#
_symmetry.space_group_name_H-M   'P 1'
#
loop_
_entity.id
_entity.type
_entity.pdbx_description
1 polymer ?
#
loop_
_entity_poly.entity_id
_entity_poly.type
_entity_poly.pdbx_seq_one_letter_code
_entity_poly.pdbx_strand_id
1 'polypeptide(L)'
;MQNFYLVSLFCLISVSFDLRGVFSRSCDPDDEFENETSPEWDSFMDTVTELTFNKVYEKPCQNNVGQKVAINASSDILWDLRFAVYSERQSKESETIEWCYQQEKDTCNENRFRECMKNARSGMLADITSGWWDERIEQELEKLAEKC
;
A
#
# COMPACT_ATOMS: atom_id res chain seq x y z
N MET A 1 25.39 -32.60 58.86
CA MET A 1 25.30 -32.10 57.47
C MET A 1 23.97 -31.38 57.33
N GLN A 2 24.02 -30.06 57.48
CA GLN A 2 22.87 -29.17 57.53
C GLN A 2 23.20 -27.99 56.61
N ASN A 3 22.36 -27.80 55.60
CA ASN A 3 22.42 -26.72 54.63
C ASN A 3 22.14 -25.39 55.32
N PHE A 4 23.02 -24.39 55.16
CA PHE A 4 22.63 -22.99 55.15
C PHE A 4 23.56 -22.23 54.21
N TYR A 5 23.13 -22.14 52.95
CA TYR A 5 23.75 -21.27 51.96
C TYR A 5 23.42 -19.82 52.31
N LEU A 6 24.45 -19.08 52.72
CA LEU A 6 24.52 -17.65 52.58
C LEU A 6 24.60 -17.32 51.09
N VAL A 7 23.55 -16.73 50.53
CA VAL A 7 23.67 -15.84 49.36
C VAL A 7 22.71 -14.68 49.56
N SER A 8 23.22 -13.58 50.12
CA SER A 8 22.60 -12.27 49.99
C SER A 8 22.62 -11.88 48.51
N LEU A 9 21.52 -12.09 47.81
CA LEU A 9 21.31 -11.52 46.49
C LEU A 9 20.84 -10.07 46.68
N PHE A 10 21.78 -9.13 46.51
CA PHE A 10 21.47 -7.71 46.44
C PHE A 10 20.47 -7.45 45.31
N CYS A 11 19.29 -6.94 45.67
CA CYS A 11 18.36 -6.31 44.73
C CYS A 11 19.00 -5.03 44.20
N LEU A 12 19.62 -5.10 43.02
CA LEU A 12 19.86 -3.94 42.18
C LEU A 12 18.85 -4.00 41.03
N ILE A 13 17.62 -3.61 41.33
CA ILE A 13 16.70 -3.16 40.29
C ILE A 13 17.22 -1.77 39.89
N SER A 14 18.12 -1.75 38.90
CA SER A 14 18.39 -0.53 38.15
C SER A 14 17.13 -0.20 37.36
N VAL A 15 16.26 0.62 37.95
CA VAL A 15 15.26 1.36 37.20
C VAL A 15 16.04 2.38 36.38
N SER A 16 16.43 1.97 35.16
CA SER A 16 16.84 2.89 34.13
C SER A 16 15.60 3.72 33.79
N PHE A 17 15.46 4.84 34.49
CA PHE A 17 14.42 5.83 34.24
C PHE A 17 14.51 6.27 32.78
N ASP A 18 13.41 6.09 32.06
CA ASP A 18 13.13 6.55 30.71
C ASP A 18 13.60 7.99 30.51
N LEU A 19 14.71 8.14 29.78
CA LEU A 19 15.16 9.41 29.19
C LEU A 19 15.39 9.23 27.69
N ARG A 20 14.39 8.68 27.01
CA ARG A 20 14.16 8.99 25.60
C ARG A 20 12.73 9.47 25.40
N GLY A 21 12.39 10.52 26.16
CA GLY A 21 11.63 11.63 25.60
C GLY A 21 12.45 12.34 24.51
N VAL A 22 12.84 11.60 23.46
CA VAL A 22 13.06 12.23 22.17
C VAL A 22 11.65 12.45 21.69
N PHE A 23 11.25 13.72 21.59
CA PHE A 23 10.08 14.11 20.83
C PHE A 23 10.07 13.27 19.55
N SER A 24 9.21 12.26 19.48
CA SER A 24 8.76 11.73 18.20
C SER A 24 7.99 12.90 17.62
N ARG A 25 8.73 13.78 16.94
CA ARG A 25 8.15 14.66 15.94
C ARG A 25 7.70 13.66 14.89
N SER A 26 6.49 13.11 15.02
CA SER A 26 5.84 12.54 13.85
C SER A 26 5.62 13.72 12.96
N CYS A 27 6.49 13.84 11.97
CA CYS A 27 6.12 14.53 10.77
C CYS A 27 5.18 13.54 10.11
N ASP A 28 3.91 13.55 10.53
CA ASP A 28 2.87 13.11 9.62
C ASP A 28 3.14 13.96 8.39
N PRO A 29 3.54 13.37 7.25
CA PRO A 29 3.73 14.18 6.06
C PRO A 29 2.41 14.92 5.88
N ASP A 30 2.43 16.25 6.12
CA ASP A 30 1.25 17.09 6.09
C ASP A 30 0.51 16.72 4.81
N ASP A 31 -0.68 16.11 4.97
CA ASP A 31 -1.50 15.45 3.95
C ASP A 31 -1.19 16.00 2.54
N GLU A 32 -0.24 15.37 1.83
CA GLU A 32 0.91 15.93 1.03
C GLU A 32 0.96 17.40 0.54
N PHE A 33 -0.08 18.21 0.65
CA PHE A 33 -0.32 19.45 -0.08
C PHE A 33 -1.34 20.39 0.60
N GLU A 34 -1.40 20.50 1.94
CA GLU A 34 -2.40 21.37 2.63
C GLU A 34 -2.49 22.82 2.08
N ASN A 35 -1.42 23.31 1.45
CA ASN A 35 -1.35 24.64 0.81
C ASN A 35 -1.11 24.59 -0.71
N GLU A 36 -0.96 23.42 -1.31
CA GLU A 36 -0.93 23.25 -2.76
C GLU A 36 -2.31 22.71 -3.14
N THR A 37 -3.14 23.50 -3.83
CA THR A 37 -4.04 22.89 -4.81
C THR A 37 -3.11 22.11 -5.74
N SER A 38 -2.87 20.83 -5.47
CA SER A 38 -1.87 20.02 -6.17
C SER A 38 -2.59 19.34 -7.31
N PRO A 39 -2.69 19.97 -8.50
CA PRO A 39 -3.27 19.33 -9.67
C PRO A 39 -2.54 18.03 -9.98
N GLU A 40 -1.33 17.81 -9.49
CA GLU A 40 -0.57 16.58 -9.73
C GLU A 40 -1.12 15.37 -8.98
N TRP A 41 -1.55 15.52 -7.73
CA TRP A 41 -2.14 14.39 -6.99
C TRP A 41 -3.54 14.09 -7.50
N ASP A 42 -4.38 15.12 -7.66
CA ASP A 42 -5.72 14.96 -8.19
C ASP A 42 -5.70 14.40 -9.61
N SER A 43 -4.86 14.94 -10.50
CA SER A 43 -4.70 14.40 -11.86
C SER A 43 -4.18 12.96 -11.88
N PHE A 44 -3.29 12.59 -10.95
CA PHE A 44 -2.86 11.21 -10.80
C PHE A 44 -4.02 10.31 -10.38
N MET A 45 -4.79 10.71 -9.36
CA MET A 45 -5.93 9.93 -8.87
C MET A 45 -7.03 9.80 -9.92
N ASP A 46 -7.30 10.85 -10.67
CA ASP A 46 -8.21 10.85 -11.81
C ASP A 46 -7.72 9.88 -12.89
N THR A 47 -6.45 9.96 -13.28
CA THR A 47 -5.86 9.08 -14.30
C THR A 47 -5.91 7.62 -13.87
N VAL A 48 -5.53 7.31 -12.63
CA VAL A 48 -5.62 5.94 -12.11
C VAL A 48 -7.07 5.47 -12.10
N THR A 49 -8.01 6.31 -11.68
CA THR A 49 -9.44 5.97 -11.66
C THR A 49 -9.96 5.68 -13.07
N GLU A 50 -9.58 6.50 -14.05
CA GLU A 50 -9.94 6.30 -15.44
C GLU A 50 -9.41 4.97 -15.99
N LEU A 51 -8.15 4.63 -15.70
CA LEU A 51 -7.52 3.41 -16.18
C LEU A 51 -8.05 2.14 -15.50
N THR A 52 -8.56 2.24 -14.27
CA THR A 52 -8.88 1.07 -13.44
C THR A 52 -10.37 0.81 -13.25
N PHE A 53 -11.20 1.85 -13.07
CA PHE A 53 -12.62 1.71 -12.70
C PHE A 53 -13.60 2.03 -13.84
N ASN A 54 -13.21 2.79 -14.86
CA ASN A 54 -14.14 3.19 -15.92
C ASN A 54 -14.42 2.08 -16.94
N LYS A 55 -13.63 1.01 -16.95
CA LYS A 55 -13.81 -0.14 -17.83
C LYS A 55 -14.69 -1.19 -17.17
N VAL A 56 -15.66 -1.70 -17.93
CA VAL A 56 -16.44 -2.88 -17.56
C VAL A 56 -15.82 -4.08 -18.25
N TYR A 57 -15.43 -5.07 -17.46
CA TYR A 57 -14.89 -6.33 -17.94
C TYR A 57 -15.94 -7.42 -17.81
N GLU A 58 -16.15 -8.20 -18.86
CA GLU A 58 -17.18 -9.26 -18.89
C GLU A 58 -16.60 -10.55 -19.44
N LYS A 59 -17.06 -11.68 -18.88
CA LYS A 59 -16.77 -13.02 -19.41
C LYS A 59 -18.00 -13.91 -19.28
N PRO A 60 -18.33 -14.73 -20.30
CA PRO A 60 -19.42 -15.70 -20.18
C PRO A 60 -19.10 -16.75 -19.13
N CYS A 61 -20.13 -17.22 -18.42
CA CYS A 61 -20.02 -18.33 -17.49
C CYS A 61 -19.67 -19.63 -18.22
N GLN A 62 -18.80 -20.44 -17.63
CA GLN A 62 -18.29 -21.65 -18.28
C GLN A 62 -19.39 -22.71 -18.41
N ASN A 63 -20.25 -22.84 -17.41
CA ASN A 63 -21.32 -23.84 -17.41
C ASN A 63 -22.65 -23.32 -17.98
N ASN A 64 -22.77 -22.00 -18.22
CA ASN A 64 -23.97 -21.40 -18.80
C ASN A 64 -23.66 -20.14 -19.63
N VAL A 65 -23.53 -20.32 -20.95
CA VAL A 65 -23.20 -19.23 -21.90
C VAL A 65 -24.26 -18.11 -21.94
N GLY A 66 -25.48 -18.36 -21.43
CA GLY A 66 -26.52 -17.33 -21.30
C GLY A 66 -26.31 -16.37 -20.12
N GLN A 67 -25.36 -16.66 -19.24
CA GLN A 67 -24.98 -15.83 -18.10
C GLN A 67 -23.56 -15.27 -18.28
N LYS A 68 -23.32 -14.11 -17.69
CA LYS A 68 -22.02 -13.44 -17.70
C LYS A 68 -21.65 -13.03 -16.28
N VAL A 69 -20.36 -13.13 -15.99
CA VAL A 69 -19.74 -12.45 -14.85
C VAL A 69 -19.16 -11.13 -15.34
N ALA A 70 -19.17 -10.13 -14.46
CA ALA A 70 -18.61 -8.84 -14.76
C ALA A 70 -17.80 -8.31 -13.57
N ILE A 71 -16.70 -7.65 -13.88
CA ILE A 71 -15.93 -6.83 -12.95
C ILE A 71 -16.06 -5.38 -13.45
N ASN A 72 -16.59 -4.50 -12.61
CA ASN A 72 -16.83 -3.09 -12.91
C ASN A 72 -16.55 -2.23 -11.67
N ALA A 73 -16.84 -0.93 -11.75
CA ALA A 73 -16.57 0.02 -10.68
C ALA A 73 -17.11 -0.36 -9.28
N SER A 74 -18.14 -1.21 -9.20
CA SER A 74 -18.71 -1.69 -7.95
C SER A 74 -18.06 -2.97 -7.41
N SER A 75 -17.08 -3.55 -8.12
CA SER A 75 -16.41 -4.77 -7.72
C SER A 75 -15.22 -4.48 -6.79
N ASP A 76 -15.22 -5.13 -5.63
CA ASP A 76 -14.11 -5.05 -4.66
C ASP A 76 -12.77 -5.54 -5.27
N ILE A 77 -12.82 -6.41 -6.29
CA ILE A 77 -11.64 -6.92 -6.98
C ILE A 77 -10.79 -5.78 -7.57
N LEU A 78 -11.43 -4.72 -8.11
CA LEU A 78 -10.71 -3.58 -8.65
C LEU A 78 -9.95 -2.83 -7.56
N TRP A 79 -10.56 -2.69 -6.38
CA TRP A 79 -9.93 -2.08 -5.23
C TRP A 79 -8.76 -2.91 -4.71
N ASP A 80 -8.96 -4.22 -4.53
CA ASP A 80 -7.92 -5.14 -4.06
C ASP A 80 -6.69 -5.13 -4.99
N LEU A 81 -6.91 -5.16 -6.30
CA LEU A 81 -5.82 -5.07 -7.27
C LEU A 81 -5.11 -3.72 -7.24
N ARG A 82 -5.85 -2.61 -7.08
CA ARG A 82 -5.25 -1.28 -6.92
C ARG A 82 -4.41 -1.20 -5.66
N PHE A 83 -4.88 -1.78 -4.55
CA PHE A 83 -4.12 -1.86 -3.30
C PHE A 83 -2.84 -2.68 -3.49
N ALA A 84 -2.88 -3.81 -4.19
CA ALA A 84 -1.69 -4.60 -4.47
C ALA A 84 -0.63 -3.81 -5.26
N VAL A 85 -1.04 -2.98 -6.24
CA VAL A 85 -0.10 -2.09 -6.94
C VAL A 85 0.44 -1.00 -6.01
N TYR A 86 -0.39 -0.48 -5.12
CA TYR A 86 -0.01 0.55 -4.14
C TYR A 86 1.00 0.05 -3.11
N SER A 87 0.89 -1.19 -2.63
CA SER A 87 1.67 -1.73 -1.51
C SER A 87 2.84 -2.62 -1.94
N GLU A 88 2.66 -3.47 -2.96
CA GLU A 88 3.61 -4.53 -3.31
C GLU A 88 4.39 -4.22 -4.59
N ARG A 89 3.73 -3.59 -5.57
CA ARG A 89 4.23 -3.33 -6.93
C ARG A 89 4.70 -4.57 -7.71
N GLN A 90 4.79 -4.44 -9.04
CA GLN A 90 5.30 -5.55 -9.87
C GLN A 90 6.82 -5.71 -9.71
N SER A 91 7.55 -4.60 -9.68
CA SER A 91 9.00 -4.59 -9.47
C SER A 91 9.32 -4.33 -8.00
N LYS A 92 9.74 -5.39 -7.28
CA LYS A 92 10.09 -5.34 -5.85
C LYS A 92 11.23 -4.36 -5.50
N GLU A 93 12.01 -3.96 -6.49
CA GLU A 93 13.12 -3.00 -6.30
C GLU A 93 12.65 -1.55 -6.38
N SER A 94 11.39 -1.30 -6.71
CA SER A 94 10.87 0.05 -6.86
C SER A 94 10.03 0.47 -5.66
N GLU A 95 10.17 1.74 -5.28
CA GLU A 95 9.46 2.34 -4.15
C GLU A 95 7.94 2.30 -4.39
N THR A 96 7.20 1.98 -3.34
CA THR A 96 5.74 1.98 -3.29
C THR A 96 5.26 3.21 -2.52
N ILE A 97 4.00 3.61 -2.70
CA ILE A 97 3.48 4.77 -1.96
C ILE A 97 3.50 4.47 -0.46
N GLU A 98 3.13 3.25 -0.06
CA GLU A 98 3.25 2.78 1.33
C GLU A 98 4.69 2.90 1.86
N TRP A 99 5.68 2.49 1.06
CA TRP A 99 7.08 2.58 1.45
C TRP A 99 7.52 4.03 1.69
N CYS A 100 7.10 4.97 0.82
CA CYS A 100 7.39 6.40 1.01
C CYS A 100 6.88 6.91 2.35
N TYR A 101 5.62 6.56 2.70
CA TYR A 101 5.04 6.92 3.99
C TYR A 101 5.76 6.27 5.18
N GLN A 102 6.27 5.05 5.04
CA GLN A 102 6.98 4.36 6.12
C GLN A 102 8.40 4.90 6.35
N GLN A 103 9.14 5.23 5.29
CA GLN A 103 10.54 5.64 5.41
C GLN A 103 10.73 7.08 5.86
N GLU A 104 9.85 7.99 5.42
CA GLU A 104 10.07 9.43 5.62
C GLU A 104 9.26 10.03 6.78
N LYS A 105 8.38 9.24 7.41
CA LYS A 105 7.65 9.64 8.63
C LYS A 105 8.57 10.06 9.79
N ASP A 106 9.77 9.49 9.84
CA ASP A 106 10.74 9.72 10.91
C ASP A 106 11.83 10.74 10.55
N THR A 107 11.94 11.14 9.27
CA THR A 107 13.08 11.97 8.77
C THR A 107 12.73 13.44 8.60
N CYS A 108 11.44 13.79 8.55
CA CYS A 108 10.94 15.16 8.31
C CYS A 108 11.58 15.84 7.09
N ASN A 109 11.94 15.06 6.06
CA ASN A 109 12.58 15.56 4.84
C ASN A 109 11.55 15.61 3.70
N GLU A 110 10.81 16.72 3.64
CA GLU A 110 9.72 16.92 2.67
C GLU A 110 10.15 16.75 1.21
N ASN A 111 11.35 17.22 0.82
CA ASN A 111 11.81 17.10 -0.57
C ASN A 111 12.05 15.65 -0.98
N ARG A 112 12.64 14.86 -0.07
CA ARG A 112 12.88 13.44 -0.32
C ARG A 112 11.58 12.65 -0.36
N PHE A 113 10.64 12.97 0.52
CA PHE A 113 9.32 12.37 0.51
C PHE A 113 8.57 12.68 -0.80
N ARG A 114 8.56 13.94 -1.24
CA ARG A 114 7.95 14.36 -2.53
C ARG A 114 8.56 13.63 -3.72
N GLU A 115 9.88 13.47 -3.76
CA GLU A 115 10.56 12.72 -4.81
C GLU A 115 10.18 11.24 -4.79
N CYS A 116 10.15 10.61 -3.61
CA CYS A 116 9.69 9.23 -3.43
C CYS A 116 8.26 9.06 -3.95
N MET A 117 7.33 9.92 -3.51
CA MET A 117 5.91 9.88 -3.89
C MET A 117 5.71 10.08 -5.40
N LYS A 118 6.51 10.95 -6.02
CA LYS A 118 6.51 11.12 -7.49
C LYS A 118 6.99 9.85 -8.21
N ASN A 119 8.05 9.22 -7.73
CA ASN A 119 8.59 7.99 -8.31
C ASN A 119 7.62 6.81 -8.14
N ALA A 120 7.03 6.67 -6.96
CA ALA A 120 6.02 5.65 -6.65
C ALA A 120 4.78 5.79 -7.54
N ARG A 121 4.23 7.01 -7.70
CA ARG A 121 3.11 7.29 -8.60
C ARG A 121 3.42 6.95 -10.06
N SER A 122 4.60 7.35 -10.53
CA SER A 122 5.04 7.05 -11.90
C SER A 122 5.16 5.54 -12.14
N GLY A 123 5.69 4.82 -11.15
CA GLY A 123 5.77 3.36 -11.17
C GLY A 123 4.41 2.67 -11.16
N MET A 124 3.48 3.14 -10.33
CA MET A 124 2.11 2.63 -10.28
C MET A 124 1.38 2.81 -11.62
N LEU A 125 1.53 3.98 -12.28
CA LEU A 125 0.97 4.19 -13.62
C LEU A 125 1.59 3.24 -14.65
N ALA A 126 2.91 3.02 -14.60
CA ALA A 126 3.57 2.07 -15.48
C ALA A 126 3.04 0.64 -15.27
N ASP A 127 2.93 0.19 -14.01
CA ASP A 127 2.42 -1.14 -13.68
C ASP A 127 0.97 -1.31 -14.19
N ILE A 128 0.10 -0.31 -14.02
CA ILE A 128 -1.29 -0.32 -14.54
C ILE A 128 -1.33 -0.35 -16.07
N THR A 129 -0.48 0.42 -16.75
CA THR A 129 -0.48 0.56 -18.22
C THR A 129 0.31 -0.53 -18.96
N SER A 130 1.14 -1.30 -18.26
CA SER A 130 2.01 -2.35 -18.81
C SER A 130 1.28 -3.57 -19.39
N GLY A 131 -0.04 -3.67 -19.17
CA GLY A 131 -0.87 -4.84 -19.46
C GLY A 131 -0.98 -5.83 -18.30
N TRP A 132 -0.13 -5.71 -17.27
CA TRP A 132 -0.25 -6.51 -16.03
C TRP A 132 -1.63 -6.38 -15.39
N TRP A 133 -2.19 -5.17 -15.38
CA TRP A 133 -3.53 -4.90 -14.84
C TRP A 133 -4.61 -5.73 -15.56
N ASP A 134 -4.67 -5.62 -16.88
CA ASP A 134 -5.67 -6.34 -17.68
C ASP A 134 -5.48 -7.87 -17.57
N GLU A 135 -4.24 -8.37 -17.47
CA GLU A 135 -3.96 -9.79 -17.23
C GLU A 135 -4.53 -10.27 -15.88
N ARG A 136 -4.34 -9.49 -14.81
CA ARG A 136 -4.89 -9.83 -13.48
C ARG A 136 -6.41 -9.82 -13.47
N ILE A 137 -7.02 -8.84 -14.13
CA ILE A 137 -8.48 -8.79 -14.25
C ILE A 137 -9.02 -10.00 -15.01
N GLU A 138 -8.36 -10.40 -16.09
CA GLU A 138 -8.75 -11.59 -16.86
C GLU A 138 -8.64 -12.87 -16.01
N GLN A 139 -7.59 -13.01 -15.21
CA GLN A 139 -7.44 -14.14 -14.28
C GLN A 139 -8.58 -14.20 -13.24
N GLU A 140 -9.01 -13.05 -12.71
CA GLU A 140 -10.14 -13.00 -11.77
C GLU A 140 -11.48 -13.27 -12.47
N LEU A 141 -11.68 -12.77 -13.69
CA LEU A 141 -12.84 -13.11 -14.51
C LEU A 141 -12.91 -14.61 -14.82
N GLU A 142 -11.78 -15.26 -15.09
CA GLU A 142 -11.71 -16.71 -15.29
C GLU A 142 -12.19 -17.46 -14.05
N LYS A 143 -11.65 -17.13 -12.89
CA LYS A 143 -12.06 -17.76 -11.62
C LYS A 143 -13.55 -17.54 -11.32
N LEU A 144 -14.11 -16.39 -11.67
CA LEU A 144 -15.54 -16.11 -11.52
C LEU A 144 -16.36 -16.91 -12.53
N ALA A 145 -15.93 -16.95 -13.79
CA ALA A 145 -16.59 -17.66 -14.88
C ALA A 145 -16.60 -19.18 -14.68
N GLU A 146 -15.58 -19.75 -14.04
CA GLU A 146 -15.50 -21.17 -13.67
C GLU A 146 -16.46 -21.54 -12.53
N LYS A 147 -16.78 -20.58 -11.65
CA LYS A 147 -17.70 -20.77 -10.51
C LYS A 147 -19.17 -20.61 -10.91
N CYS A 148 -19.43 -20.13 -12.12
CA CYS A 148 -20.72 -20.18 -12.79
C CYS A 148 -20.65 -21.06 -14.05
#